data_AF-A0A8H6CSG8-F1
#
_entry.id   AF-A0A8H6CSG8-F1
#
_cell.length_a   1.000
_cell.length_b   1.000
_cell.length_c   1.000
_cell.angle_alpha   90.00
_cell.angle_beta   90.00
_cell.angle_gamma   90.00
#
_symmetry.space_group_name_H-M   'P 1'
#
loop_
_entity.id
_entity.type
_entity.pdbx_description
1 polymer ?
#
loop_
_entity_poly.entity_id
_entity_poly.type
_entity_poly.pdbx_seq_one_letter_code
_entity_poly.pdbx_strand_id
1 'polypeptide(L)'
;MSKPKNWPDGFPYLKAPLHDKSLMATHIQALRNKPSDLSGIPIIPSPATTTPCNLVKIQPISEPSHPANGQSGLFAAQNLAPGSFILAYLGRVHSGSASSTESDYDLWLDRELDAAVDAANEGNEGRFVNDFRGVGERANAEFRTVWCERWGEFCVGVWVLGGGKKNKKKGVGIKKGEEILVSYGKGFWGERKAGEAEYAYCDERDNLEGVGSETAS
;
A
#
# COMPACT_ATOMS: atom_id res chain seq x y z
N MET A 1 -11.19 6.67 22.51
CA MET A 1 -11.54 6.27 21.13
C MET A 1 -10.34 5.51 20.56
N SER A 2 -10.41 4.18 20.47
CA SER A 2 -9.22 3.34 20.38
C SER A 2 -8.67 3.22 18.95
N LYS A 3 -7.39 3.52 18.80
CA LYS A 3 -6.54 3.09 17.67
C LYS A 3 -6.32 1.57 17.74
N PRO A 4 -6.00 0.87 16.63
CA PRO A 4 -5.62 -0.53 16.71
C PRO A 4 -4.35 -0.71 17.54
N LYS A 5 -4.18 -1.90 18.13
CA LYS A 5 -2.94 -2.27 18.81
C LYS A 5 -1.76 -2.15 17.84
N ASN A 6 -0.62 -1.67 18.32
CA ASN A 6 0.61 -1.43 17.55
C ASN A 6 0.48 -0.33 16.48
N TRP A 7 -0.53 0.54 16.57
CA TRP A 7 -0.51 1.79 15.82
C TRP A 7 0.60 2.72 16.37
N PRO A 8 1.40 3.39 15.51
CA PRO A 8 2.47 4.27 15.97
C PRO A 8 1.94 5.45 16.79
N ASP A 9 2.64 5.75 17.89
CA ASP A 9 2.34 6.93 18.70
C ASP A 9 2.56 8.22 17.91
N GLY A 10 1.75 9.24 18.18
CA GLY A 10 1.80 10.52 17.44
C GLY A 10 1.27 10.48 16.00
N PHE A 11 1.08 9.30 15.40
CA PHE A 11 0.65 9.18 14.01
C PHE A 11 -0.89 9.28 13.88
N PRO A 12 -1.44 10.16 13.02
CA PRO A 12 -2.88 10.32 12.81
C PRO A 12 -3.54 9.05 12.25
N TYR A 13 -4.59 8.60 12.94
CA TYR A 13 -5.39 7.45 12.51
C TYR A 13 -6.67 7.92 11.81
N LEU A 14 -6.79 7.60 10.53
CA LEU A 14 -7.91 7.99 9.67
C LEU A 14 -9.07 7.00 9.78
N LYS A 15 -10.29 7.52 9.67
CA LYS A 15 -11.54 6.75 9.64
C LYS A 15 -12.36 6.95 8.36
N ALA A 16 -11.88 7.85 7.51
CA ALA A 16 -12.40 8.20 6.20
C ALA A 16 -11.23 8.75 5.36
N PRO A 17 -11.34 8.77 4.02
CA PRO A 17 -10.35 9.43 3.17
C PRO A 17 -10.19 10.90 3.56
N LEU A 18 -8.94 11.39 3.55
CA LEU A 18 -8.64 12.79 3.84
C LEU A 18 -8.27 13.50 2.54
N HIS A 19 -9.12 14.42 2.08
CA HIS A 19 -8.85 15.14 0.83
C HIS A 19 -7.82 16.24 1.03
N ASP A 20 -6.81 16.26 0.18
CA ASP A 20 -5.81 17.32 0.11
C ASP A 20 -6.32 18.53 -0.66
N LYS A 21 -5.69 19.69 -0.44
CA LYS A 21 -6.03 20.95 -1.13
C LYS A 21 -5.68 20.95 -2.62
N SER A 22 -4.82 20.03 -3.05
CA SER A 22 -4.49 19.82 -4.46
C SER A 22 -5.67 19.29 -5.30
N LEU A 23 -6.69 18.70 -4.67
CA LEU A 23 -7.87 18.20 -5.37
C LEU A 23 -8.78 19.35 -5.84
N MET A 24 -8.95 19.47 -7.15
CA MET A 24 -9.93 20.36 -7.77
C MET A 24 -11.36 19.82 -7.60
N ALA A 25 -12.35 20.69 -7.77
CA ALA A 25 -13.77 20.31 -7.74
C ALA A 25 -14.11 19.20 -8.76
N THR A 26 -13.43 19.18 -9.91
CA THR A 26 -13.56 18.13 -10.94
C THR A 26 -13.05 16.78 -10.45
N HIS A 27 -11.93 16.73 -9.72
CA HIS A 27 -11.44 15.50 -9.09
C HIS A 27 -12.46 14.98 -8.09
N ILE A 28 -12.95 15.85 -7.19
CA ILE A 28 -13.94 15.47 -6.17
C ILE A 28 -15.24 14.98 -6.82
N GLN A 29 -15.71 15.64 -7.87
CA GLN A 29 -16.92 15.23 -8.59
C GLN A 29 -16.74 13.86 -9.24
N ALA A 30 -15.59 13.60 -9.87
CA ALA A 30 -15.29 12.31 -10.47
C ALA A 30 -15.16 11.20 -9.43
N LEU A 31 -14.48 11.46 -8.31
CA LEU A 31 -14.36 10.53 -7.19
C LEU A 31 -15.74 10.12 -6.63
N ARG A 32 -16.69 11.07 -6.60
CA ARG A 32 -18.05 10.85 -6.10
C ARG A 32 -19.02 10.31 -7.15
N ASN A 33 -18.60 10.19 -8.40
CA ASN A 33 -19.45 9.66 -9.45
C ASN A 33 -19.61 8.15 -9.27
N LYS A 34 -20.77 7.73 -8.76
CA LYS A 34 -21.04 6.32 -8.52
C LYS A 34 -20.87 5.51 -9.81
N PRO A 35 -20.07 4.44 -9.80
CA PRO A 35 -19.87 3.63 -10.99
C PRO A 35 -21.19 2.96 -11.42
N SER A 36 -21.36 2.78 -12.73
CA SER A 36 -22.42 1.94 -13.27
C SER A 36 -22.08 0.46 -13.09
N ASP A 37 -23.10 -0.40 -13.07
CA ASP A 37 -22.94 -1.86 -12.94
C ASP A 37 -22.05 -2.46 -14.05
N LEU A 38 -21.97 -1.79 -15.21
CA LEU A 38 -21.17 -2.22 -16.36
C LEU A 38 -19.67 -1.96 -16.19
N SER A 39 -19.26 -1.07 -15.28
CA SER A 39 -17.85 -0.73 -15.03
C SER A 39 -17.04 -1.90 -14.46
N GLY A 40 -17.71 -2.85 -13.79
CA GLY A 40 -17.04 -3.93 -13.05
C GLY A 40 -16.30 -3.46 -11.79
N ILE A 41 -16.39 -2.18 -11.42
CA ILE A 41 -15.79 -1.66 -10.18
C ILE A 41 -16.63 -2.14 -8.99
N PRO A 42 -16.03 -2.85 -8.01
CA PRO A 42 -16.78 -3.30 -6.85
C PRO A 42 -17.33 -2.14 -6.02
N ILE A 43 -18.58 -2.28 -5.58
CA ILE A 43 -19.19 -1.41 -4.57
C ILE A 43 -19.06 -2.10 -3.22
N ILE A 44 -18.42 -1.42 -2.26
CA ILE A 44 -18.31 -1.93 -0.88
C ILE A 44 -19.36 -1.29 0.02
N PRO A 45 -20.06 -2.08 0.85
CA PRO A 45 -21.14 -1.57 1.67
C PRO A 45 -20.61 -0.84 2.91
N SER A 46 -21.42 0.07 3.45
CA SER A 46 -21.01 0.90 4.60
C SER A 46 -20.46 0.12 5.82
N PRO A 47 -20.99 -1.06 6.20
CA PRO A 47 -20.43 -1.84 7.32
C PRO A 47 -19.01 -2.36 7.09
N ALA A 48 -18.60 -2.55 5.82
CA ALA A 48 -17.28 -3.07 5.46
C ALA A 48 -16.14 -2.09 5.76
N THR A 49 -16.43 -0.79 5.94
CA THR A 49 -15.43 0.25 6.24
C THR A 49 -15.39 0.64 7.71
N THR A 50 -15.85 -0.23 8.60
CA THR A 50 -15.74 -0.02 10.04
C THR A 50 -14.26 -0.05 10.47
N THR A 51 -13.84 0.94 11.25
CA THR A 51 -12.47 1.08 11.74
C THR A 51 -12.44 1.20 13.27
N PRO A 52 -11.47 0.57 13.97
CA PRO A 52 -10.44 -0.35 13.46
C PRO A 52 -11.00 -1.64 12.84
N CYS A 53 -10.32 -2.16 11.81
CA CYS A 53 -10.74 -3.35 11.08
C CYS A 53 -10.42 -4.62 11.89
N ASN A 54 -11.44 -5.36 12.27
CA ASN A 54 -11.31 -6.60 13.04
C ASN A 54 -10.82 -7.81 12.20
N LEU A 55 -10.71 -7.68 10.88
CA LEU A 55 -10.19 -8.73 10.00
C LEU A 55 -8.66 -8.82 10.05
N VAL A 56 -8.00 -7.78 10.56
CA VAL A 56 -6.54 -7.62 10.51
C VAL A 56 -5.97 -7.21 11.86
N LYS A 57 -4.65 -7.32 11.98
CA LYS A 57 -3.87 -6.82 13.10
C LYS A 57 -2.51 -6.37 12.59
N ILE A 58 -1.97 -5.31 13.21
CA ILE A 58 -0.60 -4.86 12.96
C ILE A 58 0.32 -5.65 13.88
N GLN A 59 1.39 -6.24 13.35
CA GLN A 59 2.39 -6.97 14.14
C GLN A 59 3.80 -6.48 13.83
N PRO A 60 4.64 -6.24 14.85
CA PRO A 60 6.07 -6.03 14.65
C PRO A 60 6.71 -7.24 13.97
N ILE A 61 7.67 -6.99 13.11
CA ILE A 61 8.45 -8.01 12.41
C ILE A 61 9.87 -8.01 12.97
N SER A 62 10.30 -9.16 13.47
CA SER A 62 11.64 -9.35 14.07
C SER A 62 12.43 -10.48 13.42
N GLU A 63 11.89 -11.07 12.36
CA GLU A 63 12.54 -12.16 11.63
C GLU A 63 13.70 -11.57 10.80
N PRO A 64 14.98 -11.95 11.05
CA PRO A 64 16.12 -11.32 10.39
C PRO A 64 16.13 -11.46 8.87
N SER A 65 15.54 -12.53 8.36
CA SER A 65 15.44 -12.78 6.92
C SER A 65 14.34 -11.97 6.21
N HIS A 66 13.45 -11.33 6.98
CA HIS A 66 12.34 -10.55 6.43
C HIS A 66 12.82 -9.17 5.95
N PRO A 67 12.49 -8.71 4.72
CA PRO A 67 12.90 -7.40 4.22
C PRO A 67 12.48 -6.22 5.12
N ALA A 68 11.31 -6.34 5.76
CA ALA A 68 10.80 -5.37 6.74
C ALA A 68 11.21 -5.70 8.21
N ASN A 69 12.34 -6.37 8.45
CA ASN A 69 12.84 -6.62 9.80
C ASN A 69 13.02 -5.31 10.58
N GLY A 70 12.52 -5.26 11.82
CA GLY A 70 12.49 -4.06 12.66
C GLY A 70 11.30 -3.14 12.39
N GLN A 71 10.48 -3.41 11.38
CA GLN A 71 9.26 -2.65 11.07
C GLN A 71 8.01 -3.43 11.50
N SER A 72 6.87 -3.18 10.86
CA SER A 72 5.59 -3.86 11.14
C SER A 72 4.94 -4.31 9.84
N GLY A 73 4.18 -5.41 9.93
CA GLY A 73 3.37 -5.93 8.84
C GLY A 73 1.90 -6.01 9.19
N LEU A 74 1.07 -6.19 8.17
CA LEU A 74 -0.36 -6.43 8.30
C LEU A 74 -0.67 -7.92 8.25
N PHE A 75 -1.30 -8.45 9.28
CA PHE A 75 -1.58 -9.87 9.40
C PHE A 75 -3.08 -10.13 9.54
N ALA A 76 -3.52 -11.26 9.01
CA ALA A 76 -4.91 -11.68 9.14
C ALA A 76 -5.24 -12.03 10.61
N ALA A 77 -6.28 -11.42 11.18
CA ALA A 77 -6.77 -11.72 12.51
C ALA A 77 -7.69 -12.95 12.55
N GLN A 78 -8.19 -13.37 11.38
CA GLN A 78 -9.03 -14.54 11.15
C GLN A 78 -8.79 -15.09 9.74
N ASN A 79 -9.42 -16.21 9.38
CA ASN A 79 -9.35 -16.74 8.02
C ASN A 79 -10.12 -15.81 7.06
N LEU A 80 -9.48 -15.40 5.97
CA LEU A 80 -10.03 -14.53 4.95
C LEU A 80 -10.30 -15.34 3.67
N ALA A 81 -11.53 -15.24 3.18
CA ALA A 81 -11.96 -16.01 2.02
C ALA A 81 -11.31 -15.49 0.72
N PRO A 82 -11.07 -16.36 -0.28
CA PRO A 82 -10.58 -15.93 -1.58
C PRO A 82 -11.52 -14.89 -2.20
N GLY A 83 -10.96 -13.79 -2.73
CA GLY A 83 -11.74 -12.77 -3.41
C GLY A 83 -12.54 -11.85 -2.47
N SER A 84 -12.38 -11.99 -1.15
CA SER A 84 -13.06 -11.14 -0.19
C SER A 84 -12.35 -9.79 0.00
N PHE A 85 -13.13 -8.77 0.33
CA PHE A 85 -12.63 -7.47 0.75
C PHE A 85 -12.07 -7.56 2.16
N ILE A 86 -10.92 -6.93 2.40
CA ILE A 86 -10.26 -6.91 3.71
C ILE A 86 -10.47 -5.56 4.41
N LEU A 87 -10.01 -4.46 3.80
CA LEU A 87 -10.19 -3.10 4.31
C LEU A 87 -9.97 -2.07 3.21
N ALA A 88 -10.44 -0.85 3.42
CA ALA A 88 -10.05 0.30 2.61
C ALA A 88 -8.65 0.75 3.04
N TYR A 89 -7.78 1.05 2.09
CA TYR A 89 -6.49 1.70 2.33
C TYR A 89 -6.74 3.21 2.45
N LEU A 90 -6.46 3.76 3.62
CA LEU A 90 -6.68 5.18 3.91
C LEU A 90 -5.36 5.93 4.02
N GLY A 91 -5.36 7.11 3.43
CA GLY A 91 -4.31 8.11 3.49
C GLY A 91 -4.89 9.45 3.05
N ARG A 92 -4.00 10.38 2.72
CA ARG A 92 -4.33 11.66 2.11
C ARG A 92 -4.58 11.46 0.61
N VAL A 93 -5.78 11.77 0.14
CA VAL A 93 -6.14 11.75 -1.28
C VAL A 93 -5.68 13.05 -1.91
N HIS A 94 -4.88 12.97 -2.97
CA HIS A 94 -4.32 14.13 -3.66
C HIS A 94 -4.37 13.96 -5.18
N SER A 95 -4.15 15.06 -5.91
CA SER A 95 -3.99 14.98 -7.36
C SER A 95 -2.65 14.37 -7.74
N GLY A 96 -2.50 13.90 -8.97
CA GLY A 96 -1.23 13.31 -9.43
C GLY A 96 -0.07 14.30 -9.46
N SER A 97 -0.33 15.60 -9.63
CA SER A 97 0.68 16.65 -9.49
C SER A 97 1.29 16.77 -8.08
N ALA A 98 0.61 16.25 -7.06
CA ALA A 98 1.09 16.19 -5.68
C ALA A 98 1.62 14.80 -5.30
N SER A 99 1.68 13.87 -6.26
CA SER A 99 2.24 12.53 -6.05
C SER A 99 3.74 12.64 -5.80
N SER A 100 4.20 11.92 -4.78
CA SER A 100 5.60 11.92 -4.34
C SER A 100 6.29 10.66 -4.83
N THR A 101 7.35 10.80 -5.63
CA THR A 101 8.21 9.68 -6.02
C THR A 101 8.97 9.08 -4.83
N GLU A 102 9.13 9.86 -3.76
CA GLU A 102 9.83 9.47 -2.54
C GLU A 102 8.92 8.74 -1.52
N SER A 103 7.60 8.75 -1.73
CA SER A 103 6.68 8.10 -0.79
C SER A 103 6.48 6.63 -1.15
N ASP A 104 6.94 5.74 -0.26
CA ASP A 104 6.67 4.30 -0.33
C ASP A 104 5.17 3.95 -0.14
N TYR A 105 4.36 4.94 0.25
CA TYR A 105 2.95 4.77 0.64
C TYR A 105 1.98 5.46 -0.34
N ASP A 106 2.46 6.00 -1.45
CA ASP A 106 1.63 6.65 -2.46
C ASP A 106 1.09 5.64 -3.48
N LEU A 107 -0.23 5.46 -3.48
CA LEU A 107 -0.94 4.52 -4.34
C LEU A 107 -1.89 5.26 -5.27
N TRP A 108 -1.73 5.04 -6.57
CA TRP A 108 -2.69 5.52 -7.56
C TRP A 108 -4.06 4.89 -7.34
N LEU A 109 -5.06 5.74 -7.13
CA LEU A 109 -6.45 5.34 -7.05
C LEU A 109 -7.02 5.16 -8.46
N ASP A 110 -6.79 6.16 -9.31
CA ASP A 110 -7.16 6.16 -10.71
C ASP A 110 -6.27 7.18 -11.45
N ARG A 111 -5.51 6.69 -12.43
CA ARG A 111 -4.58 7.51 -13.22
C ARG A 111 -5.30 8.41 -14.22
N GLU A 112 -6.48 8.02 -14.68
CA GLU A 112 -7.27 8.82 -15.61
C GLU A 112 -7.96 9.98 -14.87
N LEU A 113 -8.35 9.75 -13.61
CA LEU A 113 -8.87 10.80 -12.73
C LEU A 113 -7.80 11.68 -12.10
N ASP A 114 -6.53 11.42 -12.38
CA ASP A 114 -5.36 12.06 -11.77
C ASP A 114 -5.44 12.07 -10.23
N ALA A 115 -5.81 10.94 -9.62
CA ALA A 115 -6.02 10.82 -8.18
C ALA A 115 -5.20 9.67 -7.57
N ALA A 116 -4.56 9.97 -6.45
CA ALA A 116 -3.75 9.02 -5.67
C ALA A 116 -3.97 9.21 -4.17
N VAL A 117 -3.49 8.25 -3.37
CA VAL A 117 -3.65 8.20 -1.91
C VAL A 117 -2.30 7.91 -1.27
N ASP A 118 -1.83 8.83 -0.44
CA ASP A 118 -0.57 8.71 0.30
C ASP A 118 -0.80 8.47 1.80
N ALA A 119 -0.31 7.35 2.32
CA ALA A 119 -0.38 7.01 3.75
C ALA A 119 0.94 7.19 4.54
N ALA A 120 1.89 7.96 4.00
CA ALA A 120 3.20 8.18 4.60
C ALA A 120 3.14 8.87 5.97
N ASN A 121 2.22 9.83 6.14
CA ASN A 121 2.12 10.67 7.34
C ASN A 121 0.85 10.45 8.17
N GLU A 122 -0.13 9.74 7.61
CA GLU A 122 -1.43 9.47 8.23
C GLU A 122 -2.10 8.29 7.52
N GLY A 123 -3.01 7.58 8.17
CA GLY A 123 -3.71 6.49 7.49
C GLY A 123 -4.45 5.55 8.41
N ASN A 124 -4.66 4.31 7.96
CA ASN A 124 -5.20 3.23 8.76
C ASN A 124 -4.31 1.97 8.66
N GLU A 125 -4.80 0.81 9.10
CA GLU A 125 -4.03 -0.44 9.12
C GLU A 125 -3.48 -0.84 7.74
N GLY A 126 -4.11 -0.39 6.65
CA GLY A 126 -3.70 -0.73 5.28
C GLY A 126 -2.28 -0.32 4.94
N ARG A 127 -1.74 0.72 5.60
CA ARG A 127 -0.37 1.19 5.38
C ARG A 127 0.71 0.18 5.79
N PHE A 128 0.37 -0.89 6.51
CA PHE A 128 1.32 -1.92 6.94
C PHE A 128 1.35 -3.15 6.03
N VAL A 129 0.65 -3.13 4.90
CA VAL A 129 0.72 -4.21 3.90
C VAL A 129 2.09 -4.18 3.24
N ASN A 130 2.81 -5.31 3.28
CA ASN A 130 4.14 -5.45 2.69
C ASN A 130 4.10 -6.07 1.27
N ASP A 131 5.19 -5.91 0.53
CA ASP A 131 5.41 -6.67 -0.72
C ASP A 131 5.77 -8.12 -0.40
N PHE A 132 5.32 -9.03 -1.25
CA PHE A 132 5.57 -10.46 -1.05
C PHE A 132 7.03 -10.89 -1.26
N ARG A 133 7.83 -10.13 -2.04
CA ARG A 133 9.19 -10.53 -2.42
C ARG A 133 10.09 -10.56 -1.20
N GLY A 134 10.75 -11.71 -0.97
CA GLY A 134 11.58 -11.95 0.21
C GLY A 134 10.79 -12.41 1.45
N VAL A 135 9.46 -12.49 1.38
CA VAL A 135 8.59 -12.93 2.48
C VAL A 135 7.87 -14.23 2.14
N GLY A 136 7.21 -14.27 0.99
CA GLY A 136 6.44 -15.42 0.53
C GLY A 136 6.69 -15.74 -0.94
N GLU A 137 6.19 -16.89 -1.39
CA GLU A 137 6.34 -17.32 -2.79
C GLU A 137 5.60 -16.40 -3.78
N ARG A 138 4.51 -15.78 -3.34
CA ARG A 138 3.65 -14.90 -4.15
C ARG A 138 2.83 -13.96 -3.26
N ALA A 139 2.35 -12.87 -3.85
CA ALA A 139 1.29 -12.06 -3.26
C ALA A 139 0.04 -12.92 -2.99
N ASN A 140 -0.65 -12.63 -1.89
CA ASN A 140 -1.91 -13.25 -1.49
C ASN A 140 -3.08 -12.23 -1.44
N ALA A 141 -2.78 -10.94 -1.57
CA ALA A 141 -3.73 -9.85 -1.70
C ALA A 141 -3.36 -8.92 -2.86
N GLU A 142 -4.28 -8.02 -3.20
CA GLU A 142 -4.07 -6.96 -4.19
C GLU A 142 -4.84 -5.68 -3.83
N PHE A 143 -4.37 -4.56 -4.37
CA PHE A 143 -5.10 -3.31 -4.36
C PHE A 143 -6.09 -3.26 -5.52
N ARG A 144 -7.30 -2.74 -5.27
CA ARG A 144 -8.30 -2.47 -6.30
C ARG A 144 -9.00 -1.16 -6.01
N THR A 145 -9.31 -0.40 -7.04
CA THR A 145 -10.25 0.72 -6.95
C THR A 145 -11.63 0.16 -6.60
N VAL A 146 -12.29 0.74 -5.60
CA VAL A 146 -13.65 0.39 -5.16
C VAL A 146 -14.44 1.65 -4.90
N TRP A 147 -15.76 1.59 -5.06
CA TRP A 147 -16.64 2.68 -4.64
C TRP A 147 -17.26 2.37 -3.28
N CYS A 148 -17.14 3.30 -2.33
CA CYS A 148 -17.60 3.09 -0.96
C CYS A 148 -18.94 3.77 -0.71
N GLU A 149 -19.96 2.99 -0.32
CA GLU A 149 -21.27 3.55 0.05
C GLU A 149 -21.21 4.53 1.22
N ARG A 150 -20.34 4.29 2.21
CA ARG A 150 -20.25 5.14 3.41
C ARG A 150 -19.79 6.54 3.08
N TRP A 151 -18.81 6.66 2.18
CA TRP A 151 -18.17 7.92 1.84
C TRP A 151 -18.73 8.53 0.55
N GLY A 152 -19.45 7.73 -0.24
CA GLY A 152 -20.00 8.15 -1.51
C GLY A 152 -18.93 8.44 -2.56
N GLU A 153 -17.75 7.80 -2.45
CA GLU A 153 -16.61 8.07 -3.32
C GLU A 153 -15.73 6.84 -3.57
N PHE A 154 -14.89 6.92 -4.60
CA PHE A 154 -13.83 5.93 -4.86
C PHE A 154 -12.75 5.95 -3.79
N CYS A 155 -12.25 4.77 -3.44
CA CYS A 155 -11.08 4.58 -2.59
C CYS A 155 -10.31 3.32 -3.01
N VAL A 156 -9.10 3.16 -2.46
CA VAL A 156 -8.32 1.94 -2.66
C VAL A 156 -8.79 0.89 -1.66
N GLY A 157 -9.14 -0.29 -2.15
CA GLY A 157 -9.49 -1.46 -1.34
C GLY A 157 -8.37 -2.50 -1.37
N VAL A 158 -8.12 -3.14 -0.23
CA VAL A 158 -7.27 -4.34 -0.12
C VAL A 158 -8.16 -5.58 -0.23
N TRP A 159 -7.86 -6.45 -1.19
CA TRP A 159 -8.64 -7.65 -1.48
C TRP A 159 -7.79 -8.91 -1.42
N VAL A 160 -8.37 -10.00 -0.92
CA VAL A 160 -7.74 -11.32 -1.04
C VAL A 160 -7.77 -11.77 -2.50
N LEU A 161 -6.69 -12.36 -3.01
CA LEU A 161 -6.68 -12.93 -4.35
C LEU A 161 -7.66 -14.11 -4.46
N GLY A 162 -8.64 -13.99 -5.35
CA GLY A 162 -9.74 -14.96 -5.53
C GLY A 162 -9.46 -16.16 -6.43
N GLY A 163 -8.31 -16.19 -7.12
CA GLY A 163 -8.08 -17.07 -8.27
C GLY A 163 -8.76 -16.50 -9.52
N GLY A 164 -8.01 -16.28 -10.60
CA GLY A 164 -8.55 -15.63 -11.81
C GLY A 164 -9.49 -16.54 -12.59
N LYS A 165 -10.41 -15.96 -13.38
CA LYS A 165 -11.27 -16.69 -14.34
C LYS A 165 -10.51 -17.64 -15.27
N LYS A 166 -9.23 -17.35 -15.55
CA LYS A 166 -8.33 -18.18 -16.38
C LYS A 166 -7.57 -19.27 -15.61
N ASN A 167 -7.46 -19.16 -14.29
CA ASN A 167 -6.73 -20.12 -13.47
C ASN A 167 -7.75 -20.99 -12.71
N LYS A 168 -7.98 -22.22 -13.18
CA LYS A 168 -8.83 -23.23 -12.51
C LYS A 168 -8.39 -23.58 -11.08
N LYS A 169 -7.28 -23.02 -10.58
CA LYS A 169 -6.89 -23.15 -9.17
C LYS A 169 -7.77 -22.23 -8.33
N LYS A 170 -8.63 -22.86 -7.52
CA LYS A 170 -9.40 -22.24 -6.44
C LYS A 170 -8.46 -21.30 -5.66
N GLY A 171 -8.81 -20.02 -5.51
CA GLY A 171 -8.07 -19.14 -4.62
C GLY A 171 -8.01 -19.78 -3.23
N VAL A 172 -6.87 -19.67 -2.55
CA VAL A 172 -6.61 -20.43 -1.31
C VAL A 172 -7.08 -19.66 -0.06
N GLY A 173 -7.30 -18.35 -0.18
CA GLY A 173 -7.60 -17.47 0.94
C GLY A 173 -6.32 -17.09 1.69
N ILE A 174 -6.48 -16.40 2.83
CA ILE A 174 -5.40 -16.08 3.76
C ILE A 174 -5.80 -16.64 5.13
N LYS A 175 -4.96 -17.47 5.73
CA LYS A 175 -5.26 -18.06 7.05
C LYS A 175 -5.00 -17.05 8.16
N LYS A 176 -5.68 -17.24 9.29
CA LYS A 176 -5.41 -16.48 10.52
C LYS A 176 -3.91 -16.53 10.85
N GLY A 177 -3.32 -15.36 11.06
CA GLY A 177 -1.91 -15.20 11.42
C GLY A 177 -0.95 -15.18 10.23
N GLU A 178 -1.41 -15.42 9.00
CA GLU A 178 -0.59 -15.17 7.81
C GLU A 178 -0.49 -13.66 7.54
N GLU A 179 0.66 -13.25 7.02
CA GLU A 179 0.88 -11.88 6.55
C GLU A 179 0.11 -11.62 5.26
N ILE A 180 -0.46 -10.42 5.16
CA ILE A 180 -1.16 -9.93 3.98
C ILE A 180 -0.12 -9.25 3.09
N LEU A 181 0.14 -9.87 1.95
CA LEU A 181 1.22 -9.50 1.05
C LEU A 181 0.66 -9.16 -0.34
N VAL A 182 1.07 -8.02 -0.87
CA VAL A 182 0.71 -7.55 -2.22
C VAL A 182 1.94 -7.56 -3.11
N SER A 183 1.76 -7.18 -4.38
CA SER A 183 2.88 -6.78 -5.24
C SER A 183 2.83 -5.27 -5.44
N TYR A 184 3.83 -4.55 -4.98
CA TYR A 184 3.99 -3.11 -5.20
C TYR A 184 4.14 -2.74 -6.68
N GLY A 185 4.56 -3.71 -7.51
CA GLY A 185 4.65 -3.56 -8.96
C GLY A 185 6.05 -3.25 -9.46
N LYS A 186 6.25 -3.36 -10.78
CA LYS A 186 7.59 -3.27 -11.39
C LYS A 186 8.19 -1.86 -11.32
N GLY A 187 7.36 -0.81 -11.39
CA GLY A 187 7.82 0.59 -11.31
C GLY A 187 8.49 0.88 -9.98
N PHE A 188 7.80 0.56 -8.88
CA PHE A 188 8.29 0.70 -7.51
C PHE A 188 9.68 0.06 -7.30
N TRP A 189 9.88 -1.17 -7.81
CA TRP A 189 11.15 -1.88 -7.68
C TRP A 189 12.22 -1.44 -8.69
N GLY A 190 11.82 -0.92 -9.86
CA GLY A 190 12.74 -0.44 -10.89
C GLY A 190 13.50 0.80 -10.45
N GLU A 191 12.79 1.74 -9.83
CA GLU A 191 13.36 3.00 -9.32
C GLU A 191 14.37 2.76 -8.19
N ARG A 192 14.10 1.81 -7.29
CA ARG A 192 15.00 1.46 -6.18
C ARG A 192 16.24 0.68 -6.61
N LYS A 193 16.13 -0.18 -7.62
CA LYS A 193 17.31 -0.86 -8.21
C LYS A 193 18.21 0.10 -9.00
N ALA A 194 17.63 1.14 -9.60
CA ALA A 194 18.41 2.19 -10.25
C ALA A 194 19.16 3.04 -9.22
N GLY A 195 18.51 3.36 -8.09
CA GLY A 195 19.15 4.05 -6.96
C GLY A 195 20.32 3.27 -6.37
N GLU A 196 20.19 1.95 -6.15
CA GLU A 196 21.29 1.10 -5.66
C GLU A 196 22.52 1.11 -6.60
N ALA A 197 22.31 1.17 -7.92
CA ALA A 197 23.39 1.27 -8.90
C ALA A 197 24.04 2.67 -8.93
N GLU A 198 23.30 3.73 -8.63
CA GLU A 198 23.79 5.11 -8.59
C GLU A 198 24.65 5.38 -7.34
N TYR A 199 24.26 4.84 -6.17
CA TYR A 199 25.07 4.91 -4.95
C TYR A 199 26.35 4.05 -5.02
N ALA A 200 26.30 2.89 -5.67
CA ALA A 200 27.49 2.07 -5.89
C ALA A 200 28.55 2.76 -6.77
N TYR A 201 28.11 3.61 -7.73
CA TYR A 201 29.01 4.34 -8.61
C TYR A 201 29.62 5.59 -7.95
N CYS A 202 28.94 6.19 -6.97
CA CYS A 202 29.50 7.28 -6.16
C CYS A 202 30.52 6.76 -5.14
N ASP A 203 30.28 5.61 -4.51
CA ASP A 203 31.20 4.97 -3.55
C ASP A 203 32.53 4.52 -4.22
N GLU A 204 32.49 4.08 -5.48
CA GLU A 204 33.71 3.76 -6.23
C GLU A 204 34.57 4.99 -6.58
N ARG A 205 34.00 6.19 -6.70
CA ARG A 205 34.77 7.41 -7.00
C ARG A 205 35.46 8.00 -5.77
N ASP A 206 34.82 7.93 -4.60
CA ASP A 206 35.39 8.46 -3.37
C ASP A 206 36.53 7.57 -2.81
N ASN A 207 36.62 6.31 -3.24
CA ASN A 207 37.69 5.40 -2.85
C ASN A 207 38.94 5.47 -3.77
N LEU A 208 38.91 6.26 -4.84
CA LEU A 208 39.99 6.42 -5.81
C LEU A 208 40.86 7.68 -5.61
N GLU A 209 40.46 8.62 -4.74
CA GLU A 209 41.24 9.85 -4.47
C GLU A 209 42.16 9.77 -3.22
N GLY A 210 42.27 8.60 -2.57
CA GLY A 210 43.03 8.43 -1.33
C GLY A 210 44.48 7.93 -1.44
N VAL A 211 44.98 7.57 -2.63
CA VAL A 211 46.30 6.93 -2.75
C VAL A 211 47.21 7.66 -3.75
N GLY A 212 48.14 8.45 -3.22
CA GLY A 212 49.45 8.63 -3.84
C GLY A 212 49.94 10.06 -4.02
N SER A 213 50.54 10.65 -2.99
CA SER A 213 51.70 11.54 -3.18
C SER A 213 52.61 11.58 -1.95
N GLU A 214 53.25 10.44 -1.65
CA GLU A 214 54.55 10.43 -0.97
C GLU A 214 55.50 9.58 -1.80
N THR A 215 56.47 10.20 -2.46
CA THR A 215 57.91 9.90 -2.31
C THR A 215 58.74 10.75 -3.27
N ALA A 216 59.89 11.16 -2.72
CA ALA A 216 60.87 12.10 -3.22
C ALA A 216 61.70 11.58 -4.40
N SER A 217 62.23 12.50 -5.22
CA SER A 217 63.67 12.81 -5.32
C SER A 217 63.90 13.99 -6.26
#